data_AF-Q92EB2-F1
#
_entry.id   AF-Q92EB2-F1
#
_cell.length_a   1.000
_cell.length_b   1.000
_cell.length_c   1.000
_cell.angle_alpha   90.00
_cell.angle_beta   90.00
_cell.angle_gamma   90.00
#
_symmetry.space_group_name_H-M   'P 1'
#
loop_
_entity.id
_entity.type
_entity.pdbx_description
1 polymer ?
#
loop_
_entity_poly.entity_id
_entity_poly.type
_entity_poly.pdbx_seq_one_letter_code
_entity_poly.pdbx_strand_id
1 'polypeptide(L)'
;MNYIEWFGTNFIGLFEAGGKQFVSFMTGIVPLLIVLLTFTYSIIAFIGEERVNRAIQFSAKNMILRYSLMPILSVLMLTNPMAYTFGRFVKEHQKPAFYDSVVSFLHPVTGLFPYANAGELFVYLGIANGVVEAGYSMSSLAVRYFLAGIVIILMRGVITETITKFLMRKEKV
;
A
#
# COMPACT_ATOMS: atom_id res chain seq x y z
N MET A 1 -18.99 -43.36 -8.81
CA MET A 1 -19.80 -42.20 -9.24
C MET A 1 -19.83 -41.08 -8.20
N ASN A 2 -20.41 -41.29 -7.01
CA ASN A 2 -20.68 -40.20 -6.04
C ASN A 2 -19.48 -39.31 -5.66
N TYR A 3 -18.27 -39.87 -5.49
CA TYR A 3 -17.07 -39.07 -5.18
C TYR A 3 -16.58 -38.22 -6.36
N ILE A 4 -16.75 -38.71 -7.59
CA ILE A 4 -16.35 -38.00 -8.82
C ILE A 4 -17.35 -36.87 -9.11
N GLU A 5 -18.65 -37.14 -8.92
CA GLU A 5 -19.71 -36.12 -9.00
C GLU A 5 -19.54 -35.05 -7.92
N TRP A 6 -19.31 -35.45 -6.66
CA TRP A 6 -19.02 -34.51 -5.58
C TRP A 6 -17.83 -33.62 -5.90
N PHE A 7 -16.73 -34.20 -6.41
CA PHE A 7 -15.55 -33.43 -6.80
C PHE A 7 -15.87 -32.45 -7.94
N GLY A 8 -16.56 -32.89 -9.00
CA GLY A 8 -16.96 -32.03 -10.10
C GLY A 8 -17.87 -30.87 -9.68
N THR A 9 -18.89 -31.14 -8.84
CA THR A 9 -19.82 -30.12 -8.35
C THR A 9 -19.13 -29.11 -7.43
N ASN A 10 -18.27 -29.55 -6.51
CA ASN A 10 -17.53 -28.64 -5.64
C ASN A 10 -16.42 -27.88 -6.39
N PHE A 11 -15.80 -28.51 -7.39
CA PHE A 11 -14.83 -27.86 -8.25
C PHE A 11 -15.45 -26.69 -9.03
N ILE A 12 -16.59 -26.91 -9.70
CA ILE A 12 -17.31 -25.82 -10.38
C ILE A 12 -17.87 -24.81 -9.37
N GLY A 13 -18.40 -25.26 -8.24
CA GLY A 13 -18.89 -24.39 -7.16
C GLY A 13 -17.84 -23.40 -6.63
N LEU A 14 -16.56 -23.80 -6.60
CA LEU A 14 -15.45 -22.89 -6.26
C LEU A 14 -15.32 -21.75 -7.29
N PHE A 15 -15.38 -22.06 -8.59
CA PHE A 15 -15.31 -21.04 -9.65
C PHE A 15 -16.56 -20.16 -9.66
N GLU A 16 -17.74 -20.71 -9.41
CA GLU A 16 -18.98 -19.92 -9.26
C GLU A 16 -18.90 -18.95 -8.09
N ALA A 17 -18.37 -19.40 -6.94
CA ALA A 17 -18.14 -18.53 -5.78
C ALA A 17 -17.13 -17.43 -6.10
N GLY A 18 -16.02 -17.76 -6.77
CA GLY A 18 -15.04 -16.78 -7.26
C GLY A 18 -15.65 -15.76 -8.22
N GLY A 19 -16.51 -16.21 -9.15
CA GLY A 19 -17.24 -15.35 -10.08
C GLY A 19 -18.21 -14.39 -9.39
N LYS A 20 -18.97 -14.87 -8.39
CA LYS A 20 -19.84 -14.03 -7.57
C LYS A 20 -19.05 -12.96 -6.81
N GLN A 21 -17.90 -13.33 -6.24
CA GLN A 21 -17.02 -12.38 -5.57
C GLN A 21 -16.48 -11.31 -6.53
N PHE A 22 -16.07 -11.70 -7.74
CA PHE A 22 -15.58 -10.77 -8.75
C PHE A 22 -16.66 -9.76 -9.16
N VAL A 23 -17.89 -10.22 -9.43
CA VAL A 23 -19.02 -9.32 -9.75
C VAL A 23 -19.31 -8.38 -8.58
N SER A 24 -19.27 -8.87 -7.34
CA SER A 24 -19.42 -8.03 -6.14
C SER A 24 -18.36 -6.93 -6.05
N PHE A 25 -17.11 -7.19 -6.45
CA PHE A 25 -16.09 -6.14 -6.52
C PHE A 25 -16.39 -5.13 -7.63
N MET A 26 -16.81 -5.59 -8.81
CA MET A 26 -17.12 -4.74 -9.95
C MET A 26 -18.32 -3.81 -9.71
N THR A 27 -19.32 -4.25 -8.96
CA THR A 27 -20.51 -3.44 -8.61
C THR A 27 -20.38 -2.74 -7.26
N GLY A 28 -19.43 -3.17 -6.42
CA GLY A 28 -19.18 -2.63 -5.09
C GLY A 28 -18.02 -1.63 -5.08
N ILE A 29 -16.84 -2.10 -4.69
CA ILE A 29 -15.72 -1.22 -4.34
C ILE A 29 -15.05 -0.59 -5.58
N VAL A 30 -14.99 -1.28 -6.73
CA VAL A 30 -14.21 -0.83 -7.90
C VAL A 30 -14.66 0.56 -8.42
N PRO A 31 -15.96 0.85 -8.63
CA PRO A 31 -16.40 2.19 -9.03
C PRO A 31 -15.96 3.28 -8.05
N LEU A 32 -16.04 3.02 -6.74
CA LEU A 32 -15.57 3.94 -5.71
C LEU A 32 -14.07 4.21 -5.85
N LEU A 33 -13.26 3.19 -6.15
CA LEU A 33 -11.81 3.36 -6.39
C LEU A 33 -11.53 4.27 -7.57
N ILE A 34 -12.25 4.12 -8.68
CA ILE A 34 -12.06 4.93 -9.90
C ILE A 34 -12.36 6.39 -9.60
N VAL A 35 -13.43 6.67 -8.85
CA VAL A 35 -13.77 8.05 -8.43
C VAL A 35 -12.68 8.62 -7.51
N LEU A 36 -12.21 7.84 -6.53
CA LEU A 36 -11.14 8.27 -5.62
C LEU A 36 -9.81 8.51 -6.34
N LEU A 37 -9.46 7.66 -7.32
CA LEU A 37 -8.30 7.85 -8.21
C LEU A 37 -8.40 9.17 -8.94
N THR A 38 -9.53 9.39 -9.62
CA THR A 38 -9.79 10.60 -10.41
C THR A 38 -9.72 11.85 -9.54
N PHE A 39 -10.32 11.80 -8.35
CA PHE A 39 -10.27 12.88 -7.37
C PHE A 39 -8.85 13.18 -6.91
N THR A 40 -8.10 12.14 -6.54
CA THR A 40 -6.71 12.30 -6.08
C THR A 40 -5.86 12.88 -7.20
N TYR A 41 -5.89 12.31 -8.41
CA TYR A 41 -5.13 12.84 -9.55
C TYR A 41 -5.50 14.28 -9.88
N SER A 42 -6.77 14.67 -9.72
CA SER A 42 -7.20 16.06 -9.87
C SER A 42 -6.53 16.96 -8.84
N ILE A 43 -6.44 16.55 -7.56
CA ILE A 43 -5.70 17.29 -6.53
C ILE A 43 -4.22 17.44 -6.90
N ILE A 44 -3.57 16.37 -7.36
CA ILE A 44 -2.16 16.42 -7.79
C ILE A 44 -2.00 17.45 -8.91
N ALA A 45 -2.87 17.40 -9.91
CA ALA A 45 -2.87 18.33 -11.04
C ALA A 45 -3.07 19.79 -10.59
N PHE A 46 -3.96 20.04 -9.62
CA PHE A 46 -4.17 21.37 -9.05
C PHE A 46 -2.97 21.88 -8.24
N ILE A 47 -2.30 21.02 -7.48
CA ILE A 47 -1.08 21.38 -6.74
C ILE A 47 0.09 21.64 -7.71
N GLY A 48 0.17 20.85 -8.78
CA GLY A 48 1.24 20.83 -9.76
C GLY A 48 2.36 19.85 -9.38
N GLU A 49 2.76 19.02 -10.34
CA GLU A 49 3.77 17.96 -10.15
C GLU A 49 5.11 18.52 -9.63
N GLU A 50 5.52 19.71 -10.08
CA GLU A 50 6.75 20.37 -9.63
C GLU A 50 6.74 20.75 -8.15
N ARG A 51 5.57 21.09 -7.59
CA ARG A 51 5.45 21.40 -6.16
C ARG A 51 5.50 20.14 -5.32
N VAL A 52 4.83 19.09 -5.79
CA VAL A 52 4.86 17.74 -5.20
C VAL A 52 6.29 17.20 -5.19
N ASN A 53 6.97 17.21 -6.33
CA ASN A 53 8.34 16.72 -6.46
C ASN A 53 9.28 17.44 -5.50
N ARG A 54 9.13 18.76 -5.34
CA ARG A 54 9.89 19.54 -4.35
C ARG A 54 9.57 19.13 -2.91
N ALA A 55 8.31 18.87 -2.56
CA ALA A 55 7.93 18.40 -1.23
C ALA A 55 8.56 17.02 -0.91
N ILE A 56 8.56 16.11 -1.89
CA ILE A 56 9.19 14.79 -1.76
C ILE A 56 10.71 14.95 -1.61
N GLN A 57 11.35 15.77 -2.44
CA GLN A 57 12.79 16.04 -2.33
C GLN A 57 13.16 16.70 -0.99
N PHE A 58 12.29 17.56 -0.46
CA PHE A 58 12.48 18.15 0.86
C PHE A 58 12.40 17.10 1.97
N SER A 59 11.39 16.22 1.93
CA SER A 59 11.22 15.15 2.92
C SER A 59 12.38 14.13 2.92
N ALA A 60 13.13 13.99 1.82
CA ALA A 60 14.33 13.15 1.77
C ALA A 60 15.49 13.63 2.67
N LYS A 61 15.49 14.90 3.11
CA LYS A 61 16.63 15.50 3.85
C LYS A 61 16.74 15.00 5.29
N ASN A 62 15.62 14.89 6.01
CA ASN A 62 15.58 14.48 7.41
C ASN A 62 15.19 13.00 7.51
N MET A 63 15.88 12.22 8.35
CA MET A 63 15.60 10.80 8.56
C MET A 63 14.13 10.52 8.93
N ILE A 64 13.55 11.31 9.84
CA ILE A 64 12.15 11.13 10.27
C ILE A 64 11.23 11.33 9.06
N LEU A 65 11.41 12.42 8.32
CA LEU A 65 10.60 12.71 7.14
C LEU A 65 10.82 11.70 6.02
N ARG A 66 12.05 11.21 5.84
CA ARG A 66 12.43 10.23 4.81
C ARG A 66 11.75 8.88 4.98
N TYR A 67 11.48 8.47 6.22
CA TYR A 67 10.87 7.16 6.50
C TYR A 67 9.44 7.23 7.02
N SER A 68 8.86 8.43 7.11
CA SER A 68 7.44 8.60 7.39
C SER A 68 6.74 9.36 6.26
N LEU A 69 6.97 10.67 6.16
CA LEU A 69 6.29 11.55 5.21
C LEU A 69 6.59 11.22 3.76
N MET A 70 7.86 10.96 3.42
CA MET A 70 8.29 10.70 2.05
C MET A 70 7.62 9.45 1.46
N PRO A 71 7.57 8.28 2.15
CA PRO A 71 6.81 7.12 1.71
C PRO A 71 5.32 7.40 1.53
N ILE A 72 4.69 8.10 2.48
CA ILE A 72 3.26 8.44 2.41
C ILE A 72 2.97 9.25 1.15
N LEU A 73 3.73 10.33 0.94
CA LEU A 73 3.59 11.18 -0.25
C LEU A 73 3.85 10.38 -1.52
N SER A 74 4.89 9.54 -1.53
CA SER A 74 5.27 8.73 -2.70
C SER A 74 4.15 7.79 -3.11
N VAL A 75 3.54 7.10 -2.15
CA VAL A 75 2.46 6.13 -2.35
C VAL A 75 1.17 6.81 -2.79
N LEU A 76 0.77 7.92 -2.16
CA LEU A 76 -0.46 8.63 -2.51
C LEU A 76 -0.39 9.28 -3.90
N MET A 77 0.81 9.63 -4.36
CA MET A 77 1.03 10.34 -5.62
C MET A 77 1.20 9.38 -6.81
N LEU A 78 2.09 8.40 -6.68
CA LEU A 78 2.47 7.53 -7.80
C LEU A 78 1.93 6.11 -7.70
N THR A 79 1.40 5.69 -6.54
CA THR A 79 0.89 4.34 -6.29
C THR A 79 1.94 3.24 -6.51
N ASN A 80 1.62 1.99 -6.20
CA ASN A 80 2.47 0.85 -6.53
C ASN A 80 2.45 0.57 -8.05
N PRO A 81 3.58 0.32 -8.74
CA PRO A 81 4.98 0.34 -8.28
C PRO A 81 5.72 1.66 -8.51
N MET A 82 5.06 2.68 -9.07
CA MET A 82 5.76 3.90 -9.47
C MET A 82 6.27 4.71 -8.26
N ALA A 83 5.70 4.55 -7.07
CA ALA A 83 6.16 5.18 -5.83
C ALA A 83 7.66 4.94 -5.53
N TYR A 84 8.22 3.80 -5.94
CA TYR A 84 9.64 3.48 -5.71
C TYR A 84 10.59 4.40 -6.48
N THR A 85 10.14 5.02 -7.57
CA THR A 85 10.97 5.91 -8.41
C THR A 85 11.46 7.15 -7.64
N PHE A 86 10.76 7.56 -6.58
CA PHE A 86 11.18 8.65 -5.69
C PHE A 86 12.41 8.30 -4.84
N GLY A 87 12.84 7.04 -4.84
CA GLY A 87 14.13 6.63 -4.29
C GLY A 87 15.32 7.32 -4.97
N ARG A 88 15.12 7.95 -6.15
CA ARG A 88 16.12 8.82 -6.78
C ARG A 88 16.54 10.03 -5.94
N PHE A 89 15.71 10.44 -4.97
CA PHE A 89 15.97 11.60 -4.12
C PHE A 89 16.74 11.29 -2.82
N VAL A 90 16.97 10.00 -2.52
CA VAL A 90 17.76 9.58 -1.34
C VAL A 90 19.15 9.09 -1.75
N LYS A 91 20.07 9.00 -0.79
CA LYS A 91 21.43 8.47 -1.03
C LYS A 91 21.39 6.96 -1.24
N GLU A 92 22.45 6.40 -1.84
CA GLU A 92 22.52 4.96 -2.16
C GLU A 92 22.25 4.05 -0.95
N HIS A 93 22.95 4.29 0.16
CA HIS A 93 22.77 3.54 1.42
C HIS A 93 21.39 3.71 2.09
N GLN A 94 20.55 4.63 1.58
CA GLN A 94 19.20 4.92 2.10
C GLN A 94 18.12 4.32 1.21
N LYS A 95 18.44 3.92 -0.02
CA LYS A 95 17.48 3.34 -0.96
C LYS A 95 16.82 2.06 -0.43
N PRO A 96 17.54 1.11 0.19
CA PRO A 96 16.90 -0.09 0.76
C PRO A 96 15.89 0.26 1.85
N ALA A 97 16.23 1.20 2.73
CA ALA A 97 15.36 1.66 3.80
C ALA A 97 14.13 2.43 3.28
N PHE A 98 14.31 3.26 2.25
CA PHE A 98 13.21 3.94 1.59
C PHE A 98 12.27 2.93 0.93
N TYR A 99 12.81 1.98 0.17
CA TYR A 99 12.03 0.90 -0.45
C TYR A 99 11.22 0.12 0.60
N ASP A 100 11.87 -0.30 1.68
CA ASP A 100 11.23 -1.01 2.79
C ASP A 100 10.09 -0.20 3.43
N SER A 101 10.31 1.10 3.63
CA SER A 101 9.28 2.00 4.17
C SER A 101 8.10 2.15 3.21
N VAL A 102 8.34 2.28 1.90
CA VAL A 102 7.29 2.40 0.87
C VAL A 102 6.48 1.12 0.76
N VAL A 103 7.13 -0.03 0.57
CA VAL A 103 6.44 -1.31 0.38
C VAL A 103 5.62 -1.67 1.62
N SER A 104 6.14 -1.38 2.81
CA SER A 104 5.41 -1.59 4.06
C SER A 104 4.19 -0.67 4.19
N PHE A 105 4.21 0.54 3.62
CA PHE A 105 3.08 1.46 3.66
C PHE A 105 1.96 1.10 2.67
N LEU A 106 2.26 0.34 1.62
CA LEU A 106 1.30 -0.01 0.57
C LEU A 106 0.14 -0.89 1.06
N HIS A 107 0.25 -1.58 2.19
CA HIS A 107 -0.87 -2.34 2.75
C HIS A 107 -1.72 -1.49 3.71
N PRO A 108 -1.17 -0.81 4.73
CA PRO A 108 -1.98 -0.06 5.68
C PRO A 108 -2.73 1.13 5.06
N VAL A 109 -2.19 1.68 3.96
CA VAL A 109 -2.82 2.79 3.23
C VAL A 109 -4.12 2.38 2.53
N THR A 110 -4.25 1.10 2.13
CA THR A 110 -5.36 0.64 1.27
C THR A 110 -6.73 0.71 1.93
N GLY A 111 -6.79 0.71 3.26
CA GLY A 111 -8.06 0.87 3.97
C GLY A 111 -8.70 2.24 3.77
N LEU A 112 -7.89 3.29 3.58
CA LEU A 112 -8.34 4.67 3.36
C LEU A 112 -8.20 5.11 1.90
N PHE A 113 -7.10 4.72 1.26
CA PHE A 113 -6.76 5.06 -0.12
C PHE A 113 -6.50 3.76 -0.89
N PRO A 114 -7.55 2.96 -1.13
CA PRO A 114 -7.45 1.65 -1.77
C PRO A 114 -6.84 1.68 -3.18
N TYR A 115 -6.88 2.84 -3.84
CA TYR A 115 -6.25 3.03 -5.14
C TYR A 115 -4.72 2.98 -5.12
N ALA A 116 -4.11 3.28 -3.97
CA ALA A 116 -2.66 3.40 -3.86
C ALA A 116 -1.95 2.05 -4.06
N ASN A 117 -2.66 0.94 -3.86
CA ASN A 117 -2.19 -0.42 -4.12
C ASN A 117 -3.37 -1.33 -4.53
N ALA A 118 -4.08 -0.95 -5.59
CA ALA A 118 -5.31 -1.62 -6.01
C ALA A 118 -5.11 -3.13 -6.27
N GLY A 119 -3.93 -3.55 -6.74
CA GLY A 119 -3.60 -4.94 -7.01
C GLY A 119 -3.61 -5.85 -5.77
N GLU A 120 -3.43 -5.30 -4.58
CA GLU A 120 -3.39 -6.06 -3.32
C GLU A 120 -4.53 -5.70 -2.36
N LEU A 121 -5.55 -4.98 -2.86
CA LEU A 121 -6.70 -4.56 -2.05
C LEU A 121 -7.43 -5.76 -1.40
N PHE A 122 -7.38 -6.92 -2.04
CA PHE A 122 -7.96 -8.16 -1.51
C PHE A 122 -7.39 -8.55 -0.14
N VAL A 123 -6.14 -8.21 0.17
CA VAL A 123 -5.50 -8.49 1.46
C VAL A 123 -6.20 -7.72 2.57
N TYR A 124 -6.46 -6.42 2.35
CA TYR A 124 -7.20 -5.60 3.30
C TYR A 124 -8.66 -6.05 3.42
N LEU A 125 -9.32 -6.30 2.28
CA LEU A 125 -10.73 -6.72 2.28
C LEU A 125 -10.94 -8.06 2.99
N GLY A 126 -10.00 -9.01 2.85
CA GLY A 126 -10.07 -10.28 3.57
C GLY A 126 -10.11 -10.10 5.08
N ILE A 127 -9.25 -9.24 5.62
CA ILE A 127 -9.22 -8.91 7.06
C ILE A 127 -10.47 -8.11 7.45
N ALA A 128 -10.82 -7.10 6.66
CA ALA A 128 -11.92 -6.20 6.95
C ALA A 128 -13.27 -6.92 6.97
N ASN A 129 -13.48 -7.91 6.10
CA ASN A 129 -14.69 -8.73 6.10
C ASN A 129 -14.84 -9.51 7.42
N GLY A 130 -13.77 -10.13 7.91
CA GLY A 130 -13.79 -10.82 9.20
C GLY A 130 -14.05 -9.86 10.39
N VAL A 131 -13.53 -8.64 10.32
CA VAL A 131 -13.80 -7.60 11.34
C VAL A 131 -15.27 -7.15 11.33
N VAL A 132 -15.87 -7.00 10.15
CA VAL A 132 -17.30 -6.67 10.00
C VAL A 132 -18.18 -7.81 10.49
N GLU A 133 -17.83 -9.06 10.17
CA GLU A 133 -18.55 -10.26 10.64
C GLU A 133 -18.52 -10.38 12.18
N ALA A 134 -17.42 -9.98 12.80
CA ALA A 134 -17.30 -9.88 14.25
C ALA A 134 -18.05 -8.68 14.88
N GLY A 135 -18.79 -7.89 14.08
CA GLY A 135 -19.60 -6.77 14.53
C GLY A 135 -18.85 -5.45 14.73
N TYR A 136 -17.61 -5.34 14.25
CA TYR A 136 -16.80 -4.14 14.36
C TYR A 136 -16.82 -3.28 13.08
N SER A 137 -16.50 -2.00 13.24
CA SER A 137 -16.46 -1.06 12.12
C SER A 137 -15.22 -1.22 11.24
N MET A 138 -15.45 -1.38 9.93
CA MET A 138 -14.40 -1.34 8.90
C MET A 138 -13.65 0.00 8.87
N SER A 139 -14.33 1.13 9.12
CA SER A 139 -13.67 2.45 9.11
C SER A 139 -12.72 2.63 10.29
N SER A 140 -13.07 2.09 11.46
CA SER A 140 -12.19 2.06 12.63
C SER A 140 -10.91 1.26 12.34
N LEU A 141 -11.04 0.12 11.65
CA LEU A 141 -9.91 -0.68 11.21
C LEU A 141 -9.00 0.10 10.25
N ALA A 142 -9.57 0.73 9.23
CA ALA A 142 -8.82 1.51 8.23
C ALA A 142 -7.96 2.60 8.88
N VAL A 143 -8.52 3.37 9.81
CA VAL A 143 -7.81 4.44 10.52
C VAL A 143 -6.69 3.87 11.40
N ARG A 144 -6.97 2.78 12.14
CA ARG A 144 -5.95 2.14 13.00
C ARG A 144 -4.80 1.58 12.17
N TYR A 145 -5.09 0.93 11.05
CA TYR A 145 -4.08 0.44 10.12
C TYR A 145 -3.23 1.58 9.61
N PHE A 146 -3.84 2.66 9.12
CA PHE A 146 -3.12 3.81 8.62
C PHE A 146 -2.17 4.41 9.67
N LEU A 147 -2.66 4.67 10.89
CA LEU A 147 -1.86 5.24 11.98
C LEU A 147 -0.73 4.30 12.44
N ALA A 148 -1.03 3.02 12.62
CA ALA A 148 -0.02 2.02 12.96
C ALA A 148 1.03 1.89 11.84
N GLY A 149 0.58 1.95 10.58
CA GLY A 149 1.42 1.93 9.39
C GLY A 149 2.46 3.04 9.42
N ILE A 150 2.08 4.28 9.74
CA ILE A 150 3.02 5.42 9.84
C ILE A 150 4.14 5.13 10.84
N VAL A 151 3.81 4.56 12.01
CA VAL A 151 4.81 4.22 13.03
C VAL A 151 5.72 3.09 12.55
N ILE A 152 5.14 2.06 11.94
CA ILE A 152 5.88 0.88 11.45
C ILE A 152 6.87 1.29 10.35
N ILE A 153 6.46 2.12 9.39
CA ILE A 153 7.35 2.50 8.26
C ILE A 153 8.54 3.31 8.75
N LEU A 154 8.34 4.19 9.74
CA LEU A 154 9.41 4.96 10.34
C LEU A 154 10.41 4.04 11.04
N MET A 155 9.91 3.12 11.85
CA MET A 155 10.73 2.14 12.57
C MET A 155 11.53 1.26 11.59
N ARG A 156 10.84 0.71 10.58
CA ARG A 156 11.44 -0.13 9.55
C ARG A 156 12.51 0.60 8.76
N GLY A 157 12.23 1.82 8.29
CA GLY A 157 13.23 2.62 7.58
C GLY A 157 14.49 2.90 8.41
N VAL A 158 14.34 3.22 9.70
CA VAL A 158 15.50 3.45 10.60
C VAL A 158 16.30 2.16 10.82
N ILE A 159 15.63 1.04 11.09
CA ILE A 159 16.27 -0.27 11.29
C ILE A 159 16.99 -0.69 10.02
N THR A 160 16.32 -0.63 8.87
CA THR A 160 16.87 -1.05 7.59
C THR A 160 18.05 -0.19 7.17
N GLU A 161 18.01 1.14 7.34
CA GLU A 161 19.18 2.00 7.05
C GLU A 161 20.37 1.63 7.95
N THR A 162 20.12 1.30 9.21
CA THR A 162 21.17 0.89 10.15
C THR A 162 21.82 -0.42 9.73
N ILE A 163 21.01 -1.42 9.35
CA ILE A 163 21.50 -2.71 8.84
C ILE A 163 22.27 -2.50 7.53
N THR A 164 21.74 -1.72 6.59
CA THR A 164 22.40 -1.43 5.31
C THR A 164 23.77 -0.80 5.53
N LYS A 165 23.88 0.22 6.39
CA LYS A 165 25.18 0.86 6.71
C LYS A 165 26.17 -0.12 7.33
N PHE A 166 25.70 -1.01 8.21
CA PHE A 166 26.55 -2.02 8.83
C PHE A 166 27.10 -3.00 7.79
N LEU A 167 26.26 -3.49 6.88
CA LEU A 167 26.67 -4.43 5.82
C LEU A 167 27.61 -3.77 4.81
N MET A 168 27.31 -2.56 4.35
CA MET A 168 28.17 -1.80 3.43
C MET A 168 29.58 -1.58 3.98
N ARG A 169 29.68 -1.21 5.28
CA ARG A 169 30.98 -1.09 5.97
C ARG A 169 31.76 -2.40 5.99
N LYS A 170 31.08 -3.54 6.14
CA LYS A 170 31.69 -4.87 6.14
C LYS A 170 32.18 -5.27 4.74
N GLU A 171 31.46 -4.87 3.70
CA GLU A 171 31.79 -5.16 2.30
C GLU A 171 32.80 -4.17 1.67
N LYS A 172 33.17 -3.10 2.40
CA LYS A 172 34.01 -1.99 1.89
C LYS A 172 33.42 -1.28 0.66
N VAL A 173 32.09 -1.22 0.58
CA VAL A 173 31.32 -0.51 -0.46
C VAL A 173 30.65 0.72 0.14
#